data_AF-A0A2V7HLZ2-F1
#
_entry.id   AF-A0A2V7HLZ2-F1
#
_cell.length_a   1.000
_cell.length_b   1.000
_cell.length_c   1.000
_cell.angle_alpha   90.00
_cell.angle_beta   90.00
_cell.angle_gamma   90.00
#
_symmetry.space_group_name_H-M   'P 1'
#
loop_
_entity.id
_entity.type
_entity.pdbx_description
1 polymer ?
#
loop_
_entity_poly.entity_id
_entity_poly.type
_entity_poly.pdbx_seq_one_letter_code
_entity_poly.pdbx_strand_id
1 'polypeptide(L)'
;MKITVCEFPNEAMRHEAAWTDLVRFLQTRPTDVVVLPEMPFCDWQMFRTRTIDPAAWEAALAVHDAMIARFAELQAAIVLASRP
;
A
#
# COMPACT_ATOMS: atom_id res chain seq x y z
N MET A 1 15.07 -16.30 6.73
CA MET A 1 14.13 -15.16 6.75
C MET A 1 14.48 -14.22 5.61
N LYS A 2 13.60 -14.09 4.62
CA LYS A 2 13.73 -13.23 3.46
C LYS A 2 12.71 -12.09 3.58
N ILE A 3 13.18 -10.87 3.30
CA ILE A 3 12.39 -9.65 3.40
C ILE A 3 12.41 -8.98 2.03
N THR A 4 11.23 -8.61 1.54
CA THR A 4 11.08 -7.75 0.37
C THR A 4 10.66 -6.37 0.85
N VAL A 5 11.51 -5.37 0.61
CA VAL A 5 11.16 -3.96 0.82
C VAL A 5 10.71 -3.41 -0.52
N CYS A 6 9.44 -3.00 -0.62
CA CYS A 6 8.86 -2.50 -1.87
C CYS A 6 8.88 -0.98 -1.86
N GLU A 7 9.48 -0.37 -2.88
CA GLU A 7 9.16 1.00 -3.25
C GLU A 7 7.83 0.99 -4.02
N PHE A 8 6.84 1.75 -3.54
CA PHE A 8 5.50 1.80 -4.12
C PHE A 8 5.19 3.24 -4.57
N PRO A 9 4.57 3.46 -5.74
CA PRO A 9 4.32 4.80 -6.24
C PRO A 9 3.31 5.56 -5.37
N ASN A 10 3.46 6.89 -5.32
CA ASN A 10 2.48 7.78 -4.66
C ASN A 10 1.32 8.17 -5.58
N GLU A 11 1.49 8.05 -6.90
CA GLU A 11 0.46 8.46 -7.85
C GLU A 11 -0.64 7.39 -7.93
N ALA A 12 -1.87 7.75 -7.53
CA ALA A 12 -3.01 6.84 -7.51
C ALA A 12 -3.24 6.10 -8.84
N MET A 13 -3.00 6.77 -9.98
CA MET A 13 -3.14 6.17 -11.31
C MET A 13 -2.18 5.00 -11.57
N ARG A 14 -1.08 4.88 -10.79
CA ARG A 14 -0.06 3.84 -10.91
C ARG A 14 -0.25 2.71 -9.91
N HIS A 15 -1.11 2.88 -8.89
CA HIS A 15 -1.25 1.91 -7.79
C HIS A 15 -1.66 0.53 -8.28
N GLU A 16 -2.66 0.42 -9.14
CA GLU A 16 -3.17 -0.90 -9.58
C GLU A 16 -2.12 -1.68 -10.40
N ALA A 17 -1.41 -0.98 -11.29
CA ALA A 17 -0.33 -1.58 -12.07
C ALA A 17 0.83 -2.02 -11.17
N ALA A 18 1.25 -1.16 -10.23
CA ALA A 18 2.31 -1.48 -9.27
C ALA A 18 1.93 -2.64 -8.34
N TRP A 19 0.67 -2.71 -7.91
CA TRP A 19 0.15 -3.81 -7.11
C TRP A 19 0.20 -5.14 -7.88
N THR A 20 -0.30 -5.13 -9.11
CA THR A 20 -0.26 -6.30 -10.01
C THR A 20 1.17 -6.82 -10.21
N ASP A 21 2.11 -5.90 -10.43
CA ASP A 21 3.52 -6.25 -10.63
C ASP A 21 4.17 -6.77 -9.34
N LEU A 22 3.83 -6.20 -8.17
CA LEU A 22 4.29 -6.70 -6.87
C LEU A 22 3.79 -8.14 -6.61
N VAL A 23 2.50 -8.41 -6.84
CA VAL A 23 1.93 -9.75 -6.70
C VAL A 23 2.65 -10.75 -7.62
N ARG A 24 2.83 -10.40 -8.90
CA ARG A 24 3.58 -11.24 -9.86
C ARG A 24 5.02 -11.47 -9.41
N PHE A 25 5.69 -10.43 -8.91
CA PHE A 25 7.06 -10.52 -8.41
C PHE A 25 7.16 -11.53 -7.26
N LEU A 26 6.26 -11.44 -6.28
CA LEU A 26 6.27 -12.29 -5.08
C LEU A 26 5.90 -13.75 -5.37
N GLN A 27 4.99 -14.01 -6.32
CA GLN A 27 4.68 -15.36 -6.78
C GLN A 27 5.91 -16.11 -7.33
N THR A 28 6.79 -15.39 -8.04
CA THR A 28 8.03 -15.98 -8.59
C THR A 28 9.19 -15.98 -7.59
N ARG A 29 9.05 -15.24 -6.47
CA ARG A 29 10.11 -15.03 -5.48
C ARG A 29 9.50 -15.01 -4.07
N PRO A 30 9.11 -16.18 -3.53
CA PRO A 30 8.54 -16.28 -2.19
C PRO A 30 9.37 -15.52 -1.15
N THR A 31 8.69 -14.85 -0.21
CA THR A 31 9.29 -14.03 0.85
C THR A 31 8.56 -14.28 2.16
N ASP A 32 9.24 -14.13 3.29
CA ASP A 32 8.62 -14.29 4.61
C ASP A 32 7.89 -12.99 5.01
N VAL A 33 8.53 -11.85 4.71
CA VAL A 33 8.04 -10.52 5.06
C VAL A 33 8.00 -9.62 3.84
N VAL A 34 6.94 -8.84 3.69
CA VAL A 34 6.84 -7.70 2.77
C VAL A 34 6.74 -6.42 3.59
N VAL A 35 7.55 -5.43 3.25
CA VAL A 35 7.49 -4.08 3.82
C VAL A 35 7.02 -3.12 2.74
N LEU A 36 5.89 -2.48 2.98
CA LEU A 36 5.35 -1.41 2.14
C LEU A 36 5.78 -0.03 2.70
N PRO A 37 5.76 1.02 1.86
CA PRO A 37 5.99 2.39 2.34
C PRO A 37 4.98 2.85 3.39
N GLU A 38 5.24 4.01 3.98
CA GLU A 38 4.29 4.67 4.87
C GLU A 38 3.03 5.06 4.09
N MET A 39 1.85 4.68 4.61
CA MET A 39 0.54 5.00 4.06
C MET A 39 0.50 4.84 2.53
N PRO A 40 0.79 3.63 2.01
CA PRO A 40 1.15 3.43 0.61
C PRO A 40 0.01 3.67 -0.38
N PHE A 41 -1.21 3.88 0.12
CA PHE A 41 -2.40 4.15 -0.69
C PHE A 41 -2.99 5.53 -0.44
N CYS A 42 -2.29 6.37 0.34
CA CYS A 42 -2.73 7.71 0.68
C CYS A 42 -2.37 8.71 -0.40
N ASP A 43 -3.30 9.62 -0.70
CA ASP A 43 -2.97 10.82 -1.45
C ASP A 43 -2.30 11.84 -0.54
N TRP A 44 -0.98 11.96 -0.65
CA TRP A 44 -0.18 12.91 0.14
C TRP A 44 -0.54 14.38 -0.11
N GLN A 45 -1.28 14.71 -1.17
CA GLN A 45 -1.75 16.08 -1.39
C GLN A 45 -2.65 16.58 -0.25
N MET A 46 -3.39 15.69 0.44
CA MET A 46 -4.28 16.09 1.54
C MET A 46 -3.52 16.67 2.75
N PHE A 47 -2.23 16.39 2.87
CA PHE A 47 -1.37 16.91 3.94
C PHE A 47 -0.65 18.21 3.59
N ARG A 48 -0.93 18.78 2.40
CA ARG A 48 -0.33 20.07 1.98
C ARG A 48 -1.07 21.29 2.51
N THR A 49 -2.22 21.10 3.15
CA THR A 49 -3.04 22.14 3.77
C THR A 49 -2.90 22.10 5.29
N ARG A 50 -3.18 23.24 5.97
CA ARG A 50 -3.15 23.31 7.44
C ARG A 50 -4.36 22.64 8.11
N THR A 51 -5.38 22.33 7.32
CA THR A 51 -6.62 21.68 7.72
C THR A 51 -6.83 20.45 6.86
N ILE A 52 -7.25 19.36 7.48
CA ILE A 52 -7.65 18.14 6.79
C ILE A 52 -9.13 18.28 6.43
N ASP A 53 -9.47 18.02 5.17
CA ASP A 53 -10.86 17.85 4.75
C ASP A 53 -11.37 16.49 5.29
N PRO A 54 -12.42 16.46 6.14
CA PRO A 54 -12.96 15.22 6.67
C PRO A 54 -13.36 14.22 5.59
N ALA A 55 -13.88 14.68 4.44
CA ALA A 55 -14.29 13.80 3.36
C ALA A 55 -13.08 13.14 2.68
N ALA A 56 -11.99 13.89 2.49
CA ALA A 56 -10.74 13.36 1.97
C ALA A 56 -10.11 12.34 2.94
N TRP A 57 -10.20 12.59 4.25
CA TRP A 57 -9.75 11.67 5.28
C TRP A 57 -10.50 10.34 5.26
N GLU A 58 -11.83 10.39 5.23
CA GLU A 58 -12.68 9.18 5.13
C GLU A 58 -12.41 8.39 3.85
N ALA A 59 -12.22 9.09 2.73
CA ALA A 59 -11.85 8.45 1.46
C ALA A 59 -10.48 7.75 1.56
N ALA A 60 -9.48 8.38 2.19
CA ALA A 60 -8.17 7.76 2.41
C ALA A 60 -8.29 6.49 3.25
N LEU A 61 -9.07 6.51 4.34
CA LEU A 61 -9.32 5.31 5.16
C LEU A 61 -9.98 4.19 4.35
N ALA A 62 -11.03 4.51 3.59
CA ALA A 62 -11.75 3.52 2.78
C ALA A 62 -10.85 2.86 1.71
N VAL A 63 -9.96 3.64 1.08
CA VAL A 63 -8.97 3.11 0.12
C VAL A 63 -7.98 2.17 0.82
N HIS A 64 -7.50 2.52 2.02
CA HIS A 64 -6.59 1.64 2.76
C HIS A 64 -7.27 0.32 3.16
N ASP A 65 -8.51 0.38 3.66
CA ASP A 65 -9.26 -0.83 4.04
C ASP A 65 -9.46 -1.76 2.83
N ALA A 66 -9.82 -1.19 1.67
CA ALA A 66 -9.96 -1.95 0.43
C ALA A 66 -8.65 -2.63 0.00
N MET A 67 -7.51 -1.95 0.16
CA MET A 67 -6.20 -2.51 -0.18
C MET A 67 -5.67 -3.51 0.84
N ILE A 68 -5.94 -3.32 2.15
CA ILE A 68 -5.59 -4.28 3.19
C ILE A 68 -6.30 -5.61 2.97
N ALA A 69 -7.56 -5.58 2.52
CA ALA A 69 -8.30 -6.80 2.17
C ALA A 69 -7.60 -7.62 1.06
N ARG A 70 -6.77 -6.97 0.24
CA ARG A 70 -5.98 -7.59 -0.84
C ARG A 70 -4.63 -8.12 -0.39
N PHE A 71 -4.18 -7.88 0.84
CA PHE A 71 -2.84 -8.28 1.30
C PHE A 71 -2.58 -9.80 1.19
N ALA A 72 -3.63 -10.61 1.24
CA ALA A 72 -3.54 -12.05 1.00
C ALA A 72 -2.99 -12.40 -0.40
N GLU A 73 -3.14 -11.52 -1.40
CA GLU A 73 -2.58 -11.67 -2.74
C GLU A 73 -1.03 -11.67 -2.74
N LEU A 74 -0.40 -11.07 -1.73
CA LEU A 74 1.06 -10.99 -1.62
C LEU A 74 1.71 -12.31 -1.21
N GLN A 75 0.93 -13.26 -0.67
CA GLN A 75 1.37 -14.59 -0.24
C GLN A 75 2.60 -14.58 0.69
N ALA A 76 2.78 -13.51 1.46
CA ALA A 76 3.80 -13.39 2.50
C ALA A 76 3.20 -13.74 3.86
N ALA A 77 4.02 -14.29 4.77
CA ALA A 77 3.57 -14.59 6.13
C ALA A 77 3.28 -13.32 6.94
N ILE A 78 4.03 -12.24 6.68
CA ILE A 78 3.90 -10.95 7.36
C ILE A 78 3.92 -9.83 6.33
N VAL A 79 2.98 -8.89 6.46
CA VAL A 79 2.96 -7.63 5.70
C VAL A 79 3.08 -6.48 6.71
N LEU A 80 4.10 -5.65 6.55
CA LEU A 80 4.32 -4.43 7.31
C LEU A 80 3.92 -3.23 6.47
N ALA A 81 2.93 -2.47 6.93
CA ALA A 81 2.45 -1.24 6.31
C ALA A 81 1.93 -0.31 7.41
N SER A 82 1.78 0.98 7.11
CA SER A 82 1.08 1.92 7.98
C SER A 82 -0.22 2.40 7.32
N ARG A 83 -1.10 2.93 8.18
CA ARG A 83 -2.39 3.51 7.83
C ARG A 83 -2.46 4.96 8.34
N PRO A 84 -3.24 5.82 7.71
CA PRO A 84 -3.59 7.13 8.26
C PRO A 84 -4.27 6.98 9.63
#